data_AF-A0A251ZUI8-F1
#
_entry.id   AF-A0A251ZUI8-F1
#
_cell.length_a   1.000
_cell.length_b   1.000
_cell.length_c   1.000
_cell.angle_alpha   90.00
_cell.angle_beta   90.00
_cell.angle_gamma   90.00
#
_symmetry.space_group_name_H-M   'P 1'
#
loop_
_entity.id
_entity.type
_entity.pdbx_description
1 polymer ?
#
loop_
_entity_poly.entity_id
_entity_poly.type
_entity_poly.pdbx_seq_one_letter_code
_entity_poly.pdbx_strand_id
1 'polypeptide(L)'
;MKKLLLALSIIVLPLTAMAAEKPDRMSDATIDAAVKQFGPSFCAKTVDGIKEAAEKVYDCYQKTPKDSPDLEICFLGDEAVSSIIQPLKRKTDALGKTNPFEKITYFSNAEVIKRTKETYDFPKYKNYTDQEKLDYQINSGKLFVNKANASCNSSH
;
A
#
# COMPACT_ATOMS: atom_id res chain seq x y z
N MET A 1 7.60 -4.65 71.21
CA MET A 1 8.53 -3.84 70.38
C MET A 1 8.48 -4.36 68.95
N LYS A 2 8.31 -3.41 68.01
CA LYS A 2 8.15 -3.57 66.55
C LYS A 2 9.29 -4.35 65.91
N LYS A 3 9.01 -5.21 64.92
CA LYS A 3 9.79 -5.34 63.67
C LYS A 3 8.87 -5.77 62.52
N LEU A 4 8.23 -4.80 61.88
CA LEU A 4 7.70 -4.95 60.51
C LEU A 4 8.91 -4.92 59.57
N LEU A 5 9.21 -6.02 58.90
CA LEU A 5 10.14 -6.02 57.77
C LEU A 5 9.30 -5.91 56.50
N LEU A 6 9.14 -4.67 56.01
CA LEU A 6 8.69 -4.41 54.64
C LEU A 6 9.78 -4.90 53.69
N ALA A 7 9.52 -6.02 53.01
CA ALA A 7 10.25 -6.38 51.81
C ALA A 7 9.84 -5.40 50.71
N LEU A 8 10.71 -4.43 50.40
CA LEU A 8 10.58 -3.59 49.22
C LEU A 8 10.66 -4.50 47.99
N SER A 9 9.51 -4.77 47.38
CA SER A 9 9.41 -5.25 46.02
C SER A 9 9.99 -4.18 45.09
N ILE A 10 11.25 -4.37 44.69
CA ILE A 10 11.86 -3.63 43.59
C ILE A 10 11.15 -4.12 42.33
N ILE A 11 10.09 -3.43 41.95
CA ILE A 11 9.53 -3.53 40.61
C ILE A 11 10.56 -2.89 39.70
N VAL A 12 11.45 -3.72 39.14
CA VAL A 12 12.29 -3.32 38.01
C VAL A 12 11.32 -3.16 36.83
N LEU A 13 10.67 -2.00 36.72
CA LEU A 13 10.01 -1.60 35.50
C LEU A 13 11.11 -1.57 34.43
N PRO A 14 10.98 -2.27 33.29
CA PRO A 14 11.91 -2.13 32.20
C PRO A 14 11.74 -0.72 31.62
N LEU A 15 12.46 0.23 32.20
CA LEU A 15 12.68 1.58 31.70
C LEU A 15 13.56 1.46 30.45
N THR A 16 12.95 1.06 29.34
CA THR A 16 13.24 1.43 27.95
C THR A 16 12.49 0.46 27.03
N ALA A 17 11.17 0.41 27.11
CA ALA A 17 10.42 0.30 25.86
C ALA A 17 10.63 1.66 25.16
N MET A 18 11.79 1.85 24.53
CA MET A 18 11.92 2.93 23.56
C MET A 18 10.83 2.64 22.55
N ALA A 19 9.82 3.50 22.49
CA ALA A 19 8.81 3.42 21.44
C ALA A 19 9.58 3.48 20.13
N ALA A 20 9.78 2.32 19.50
CA ALA A 20 10.46 2.26 18.22
C ALA A 20 9.73 3.23 17.30
N GLU A 21 10.46 4.17 16.75
CA GLU A 21 9.89 5.19 15.88
C GLU A 21 9.15 4.46 14.76
N LYS A 22 7.87 4.81 14.56
CA LYS A 22 7.08 4.20 13.51
C LYS A 22 7.76 4.57 12.18
N PRO A 23 8.04 3.60 11.29
CA PRO A 23 8.58 3.93 9.99
C PRO A 23 7.62 4.87 9.26
N ASP A 24 8.19 5.84 8.54
CA ASP A 24 7.48 6.87 7.76
C ASP A 24 7.03 6.37 6.38
N ARG A 25 7.48 5.18 5.97
CA ARG A 25 7.13 4.49 4.72
C ARG A 25 7.45 2.99 4.77
N MET A 26 7.01 2.25 3.75
CA MET A 26 7.38 0.85 3.52
C MET A 26 8.89 0.68 3.32
N SER A 27 9.38 -0.51 3.68
CA SER A 27 10.80 -0.86 3.52
C SER A 27 11.20 -0.85 2.04
N ASP A 28 12.47 -0.58 1.77
CA ASP A 28 13.00 -0.59 0.40
C ASP A 28 12.77 -1.95 -0.28
N ALA A 29 12.89 -3.06 0.47
CA ALA A 29 12.61 -4.40 -0.05
C ALA A 29 11.16 -4.58 -0.52
N THR A 30 10.19 -4.04 0.24
CA THR A 30 8.76 -4.08 -0.14
C THR A 30 8.52 -3.26 -1.39
N ILE A 31 9.10 -2.05 -1.45
CA ILE A 31 8.98 -1.15 -2.60
C ILE A 31 9.62 -1.78 -3.84
N ASP A 32 10.80 -2.37 -3.73
CA ASP A 32 11.50 -2.99 -4.85
C ASP A 32 10.75 -4.24 -5.36
N ALA A 33 10.15 -5.02 -4.45
CA ALA A 33 9.27 -6.12 -4.83
C ALA A 33 8.05 -5.63 -5.61
N ALA A 34 7.40 -4.56 -5.16
CA ALA A 34 6.29 -3.93 -5.88
C ALA A 34 6.72 -3.37 -7.24
N VAL A 35 7.87 -2.69 -7.33
CA VAL A 35 8.41 -2.19 -8.61
C VAL A 35 8.66 -3.34 -9.59
N LYS A 36 9.24 -4.44 -9.13
CA LYS A 36 9.45 -5.64 -9.96
C LYS A 36 8.14 -6.24 -10.44
N GLN A 37 7.14 -6.34 -9.57
CA GLN A 37 5.87 -6.99 -9.87
C GLN A 37 4.99 -6.14 -10.80
N PHE A 38 4.95 -4.83 -10.56
CA PHE A 38 3.98 -3.95 -11.20
C PHE A 38 4.59 -3.02 -12.25
N GLY A 39 5.83 -2.57 -12.06
CA GLY A 39 6.52 -1.57 -12.90
C GLY A 39 6.34 -1.75 -14.42
N PRO A 40 6.55 -2.97 -14.99
CA PRO A 40 6.38 -3.18 -16.43
C PRO A 40 4.99 -2.79 -16.98
N SER A 41 3.91 -3.14 -16.27
CA SER A 41 2.54 -2.80 -16.68
C SER A 41 2.24 -1.30 -16.50
N PHE A 42 2.90 -0.66 -15.53
CA PHE A 42 2.86 0.80 -15.34
C PHE A 42 3.52 1.56 -16.50
N CYS A 43 4.59 1.01 -17.08
CA CYS A 43 5.37 1.68 -18.12
C CYS A 43 4.67 1.78 -19.48
N ALA A 44 3.72 0.88 -19.77
CA ALA A 44 3.03 0.85 -21.06
C ALA A 44 2.20 2.14 -21.32
N LYS A 45 1.64 2.76 -20.26
CA LYS A 45 0.82 3.99 -20.34
C LYS A 45 -0.31 3.93 -21.40
N THR A 46 -0.78 2.74 -21.73
CA THR A 46 -1.91 2.49 -22.63
C THR A 46 -3.13 2.02 -21.84
N VAL A 47 -4.31 2.02 -22.49
CA VAL A 47 -5.51 1.41 -21.90
C VAL A 47 -5.25 -0.05 -21.51
N ASP A 48 -4.63 -0.83 -22.38
CA ASP A 48 -4.37 -2.26 -22.13
C ASP A 48 -3.31 -2.48 -21.04
N GLY A 49 -2.27 -1.64 -20.97
CA GLY A 49 -1.32 -1.68 -19.86
C GLY A 49 -1.97 -1.43 -18.50
N ILE A 50 -2.99 -0.57 -18.44
CA ILE A 50 -3.76 -0.32 -17.21
C ILE A 50 -4.69 -1.48 -16.90
N LYS A 51 -5.29 -2.13 -17.90
CA LYS A 51 -6.07 -3.35 -17.66
C LYS A 51 -5.18 -4.42 -17.05
N GLU A 52 -4.02 -4.65 -17.65
CA GLU A 52 -3.03 -5.62 -17.16
C GLU A 52 -2.57 -5.27 -15.73
N ALA A 53 -2.27 -3.99 -15.47
CA ALA A 53 -1.90 -3.54 -14.13
C ALA A 53 -3.03 -3.80 -13.11
N ALA A 54 -4.27 -3.41 -13.44
CA ALA A 54 -5.42 -3.63 -12.58
C ALA A 54 -5.68 -5.12 -12.29
N GLU A 55 -5.53 -5.98 -13.30
CA GLU A 55 -5.63 -7.44 -13.14
C GLU A 55 -4.52 -8.01 -12.27
N LYS A 56 -3.27 -7.57 -12.45
CA LYS A 56 -2.15 -8.00 -11.60
C LYS A 56 -2.31 -7.58 -10.15
N VAL A 57 -2.81 -6.37 -9.90
CA VAL A 57 -3.07 -5.90 -8.54
C VAL A 57 -4.23 -6.68 -7.94
N TYR A 58 -5.32 -6.88 -8.69
CA TYR A 58 -6.43 -7.73 -8.25
C TYR A 58 -5.94 -9.13 -7.84
N ASP A 59 -5.12 -9.76 -8.68
CA ASP A 59 -4.51 -11.06 -8.41
C ASP A 59 -3.62 -11.06 -7.15
N CYS A 60 -2.88 -9.97 -6.92
CA CYS A 60 -2.06 -9.78 -5.71
C CYS A 60 -2.93 -9.93 -4.46
N TYR A 61 -4.07 -9.24 -4.41
CA TYR A 61 -5.01 -9.31 -3.29
C TYR A 61 -5.66 -10.67 -3.10
N GLN A 62 -5.95 -11.41 -4.19
CA GLN A 62 -6.53 -12.75 -4.06
C GLN A 62 -5.52 -13.80 -3.55
N LYS A 63 -4.23 -13.59 -3.83
CA LYS A 63 -3.15 -14.55 -3.52
C LYS A 63 -2.42 -14.24 -2.21
N THR A 64 -2.59 -13.03 -1.67
CA THR A 64 -1.87 -12.59 -0.47
C THR A 64 -2.79 -12.70 0.75
N PRO A 65 -2.38 -13.44 1.80
CA PRO A 65 -3.13 -13.48 3.06
C PRO A 65 -3.30 -12.07 3.64
N LYS A 66 -4.48 -11.80 4.22
CA LYS A 66 -4.85 -10.45 4.69
C LYS A 66 -4.01 -9.94 5.86
N ASP A 67 -3.38 -10.85 6.58
CA ASP A 67 -2.48 -10.61 7.71
C ASP A 67 -1.00 -10.69 7.31
N SER A 68 -0.70 -10.97 6.04
CA SER A 68 0.68 -11.05 5.55
C SER A 68 1.29 -9.65 5.43
N PRO A 69 2.56 -9.44 5.85
CA PRO A 69 3.28 -8.21 5.56
C PRO A 69 3.39 -7.92 4.06
N ASP A 70 3.34 -8.95 3.21
CA ASP A 70 3.42 -8.81 1.76
C ASP A 70 2.21 -8.11 1.16
N LEU A 71 1.11 -7.95 1.92
CA LEU A 71 -0.07 -7.22 1.45
C LEU A 71 0.25 -5.74 1.14
N GLU A 72 1.28 -5.18 1.78
CA GLU A 72 1.80 -3.84 1.45
C GLU A 72 2.29 -3.72 0.00
N ILE A 73 2.74 -4.82 -0.62
CA ILE A 73 3.07 -4.84 -2.06
C ILE A 73 1.81 -4.55 -2.88
N CYS A 74 0.68 -5.17 -2.55
CA CYS A 74 -0.58 -4.95 -3.25
C CYS A 74 -1.10 -3.51 -3.07
N PHE A 75 -0.89 -2.91 -1.89
CA PHE A 75 -1.23 -1.50 -1.64
C PHE A 75 -0.47 -0.56 -2.57
N LEU A 76 0.83 -0.79 -2.79
CA LEU A 76 1.61 -0.03 -3.77
C LEU A 76 1.08 -0.23 -5.20
N GLY A 77 0.60 -1.43 -5.51
CA GLY A 77 -0.11 -1.70 -6.76
C GLY A 77 -1.37 -0.84 -6.94
N ASP A 78 -2.20 -0.69 -5.91
CA ASP A 78 -3.41 0.15 -5.95
C ASP A 78 -3.07 1.63 -6.19
N GLU A 79 -2.06 2.16 -5.48
CA GLU A 79 -1.55 3.53 -5.67
C GLU A 79 -1.10 3.76 -7.11
N ALA A 80 -0.38 2.77 -7.64
CA ALA A 80 0.09 2.80 -9.01
C ALA A 80 -1.09 2.90 -9.99
N VAL A 81 -2.08 1.98 -9.93
CA VAL A 81 -3.22 1.97 -10.85
C VAL A 81 -4.00 3.29 -10.75
N SER A 82 -4.17 3.79 -9.53
CA SER A 82 -4.88 5.05 -9.25
C SER A 82 -4.18 6.26 -9.89
N SER A 83 -2.84 6.30 -9.86
CA SER A 83 -2.05 7.40 -10.44
C SER A 83 -2.16 7.50 -11.97
N ILE A 84 -2.36 6.37 -12.67
CA ILE A 84 -2.47 6.34 -14.14
C ILE A 84 -3.91 6.45 -14.62
N ILE A 85 -4.87 5.84 -13.91
CA ILE A 85 -6.26 5.80 -14.39
C ILE A 85 -6.96 7.15 -14.33
N GLN A 86 -6.67 7.98 -13.33
CA GLN A 86 -7.40 9.25 -13.14
C GLN A 86 -7.31 10.18 -14.35
N PRO A 87 -6.12 10.47 -14.92
CA PRO A 87 -6.02 11.27 -16.14
C PRO A 87 -6.80 10.68 -17.34
N LEU A 88 -6.77 9.36 -17.51
CA LEU A 88 -7.41 8.70 -18.63
C LEU A 88 -8.93 8.65 -18.52
N LYS A 89 -9.44 8.39 -17.31
CA LYS A 89 -10.87 8.47 -17.00
C LYS A 89 -11.41 9.87 -17.29
N ARG A 90 -10.75 10.92 -16.78
CA ARG A 90 -11.12 12.32 -17.08
C ARG A 90 -11.15 12.60 -18.59
N LYS A 91 -10.16 12.08 -19.33
CA LYS A 91 -10.10 12.23 -20.80
C LYS A 91 -11.23 11.49 -21.51
N THR A 92 -11.61 10.28 -21.07
CA THR A 92 -12.70 9.52 -21.69
C THR A 92 -14.07 10.10 -21.38
N ASP A 93 -14.28 10.54 -20.14
CA ASP A 93 -15.50 11.24 -19.70
C ASP A 93 -15.68 12.55 -20.49
N ALA A 94 -14.62 13.34 -20.67
CA ALA A 94 -14.67 14.57 -21.46
C ALA A 94 -14.99 14.35 -22.95
N LEU A 95 -14.72 13.14 -23.46
CA LEU A 95 -15.04 12.75 -24.84
C LEU A 95 -16.43 12.10 -24.97
N GLY A 96 -17.20 11.99 -23.88
CA GLY A 96 -18.50 11.31 -23.87
C GLY A 96 -18.42 9.82 -24.19
N LYS A 97 -17.24 9.21 -24.06
CA LYS A 97 -17.01 7.79 -24.33
C LYS A 97 -17.24 6.98 -23.07
N THR A 98 -17.75 5.76 -23.23
CA THR A 98 -17.85 4.79 -22.14
C THR A 98 -16.49 4.56 -21.52
N ASN A 99 -16.45 4.53 -20.18
CA ASN A 99 -15.23 4.26 -19.43
C ASN A 99 -14.66 2.88 -19.83
N PRO A 100 -13.45 2.81 -20.41
CA PRO A 100 -12.88 1.56 -20.92
C PRO A 100 -12.55 0.54 -19.82
N PHE A 101 -12.71 0.93 -18.56
CA PHE A 101 -12.38 0.14 -17.39
C PHE A 101 -13.61 -0.40 -16.64
N GLU A 102 -14.82 -0.05 -17.07
CA GLU A 102 -16.08 -0.38 -16.36
C GLU A 102 -16.31 -1.89 -16.17
N LYS A 103 -15.78 -2.72 -17.08
CA LYS A 103 -15.95 -4.19 -17.03
C LYS A 103 -14.87 -4.92 -16.24
N ILE A 104 -13.87 -4.23 -15.71
CA ILE A 104 -12.74 -4.87 -15.03
C ILE A 104 -13.11 -5.01 -13.55
N THR A 105 -13.11 -6.25 -13.05
CA THR A 105 -13.52 -6.59 -11.68
C THR A 105 -12.82 -5.76 -10.60
N TYR A 106 -11.53 -5.46 -10.81
CA TYR A 106 -10.73 -4.57 -9.96
C TYR A 106 -11.41 -3.21 -9.66
N PHE A 107 -12.12 -2.62 -10.63
CA PHE A 107 -12.79 -1.33 -10.48
C PHE A 107 -14.24 -1.44 -10.00
N SER A 108 -14.76 -2.65 -9.76
CA SER A 108 -16.10 -2.81 -9.20
C SER A 108 -16.17 -2.22 -7.79
N ASN A 109 -17.31 -1.63 -7.43
CA ASN A 109 -17.49 -1.03 -6.10
C ASN A 109 -17.22 -2.03 -4.97
N ALA A 110 -17.62 -3.29 -5.14
CA ALA A 110 -17.39 -4.35 -4.16
C ALA A 110 -15.89 -4.58 -3.90
N GLU A 111 -15.09 -4.65 -4.96
CA GLU A 111 -13.65 -4.85 -4.83
C GLU A 111 -12.93 -3.61 -4.32
N VAL A 112 -13.37 -2.40 -4.70
CA VAL A 112 -12.83 -1.15 -4.15
C VAL A 112 -13.05 -1.09 -2.64
N ILE A 113 -14.28 -1.34 -2.17
CA ILE A 113 -14.62 -1.35 -0.74
C ILE A 113 -13.79 -2.41 0.00
N LYS A 114 -13.65 -3.61 -0.57
CA LYS A 114 -12.86 -4.70 0.02
C LYS A 114 -11.40 -4.28 0.20
N ARG A 115 -10.74 -3.76 -0.84
CA ARG A 115 -9.32 -3.36 -0.77
C ARG A 115 -9.10 -2.18 0.17
N THR A 116 -9.98 -1.18 0.15
CA THR A 116 -9.93 -0.06 1.12
C THR A 116 -10.01 -0.57 2.55
N LYS A 117 -10.89 -1.53 2.83
CA LYS A 117 -10.99 -2.15 4.16
C LYS A 117 -9.72 -2.91 4.52
N GLU A 118 -9.17 -3.69 3.59
CA GLU A 118 -7.92 -4.45 3.80
C GLU A 118 -6.73 -3.53 4.09
N THR A 119 -6.63 -2.37 3.45
CA THR A 119 -5.62 -1.34 3.77
C THR A 119 -5.86 -0.71 5.15
N TYR A 120 -7.10 -0.36 5.50
CA TYR A 120 -7.39 0.33 6.75
C TYR A 120 -7.25 -0.56 7.99
N ASP A 121 -7.67 -1.82 7.86
CA ASP A 121 -7.65 -2.85 8.90
C ASP A 121 -6.30 -3.60 8.97
N PHE A 122 -5.32 -3.21 8.15
CA PHE A 122 -4.03 -3.90 8.09
C PHE A 122 -3.34 -3.91 9.46
N PRO A 123 -2.96 -5.09 10.02
CA PRO A 123 -2.53 -5.21 11.41
C PRO A 123 -1.37 -4.29 11.81
N LYS A 124 -0.46 -3.98 10.88
CA LYS A 124 0.66 -3.04 11.09
C LYS A 124 0.19 -1.65 11.51
N TYR A 125 -0.98 -1.23 11.03
CA TYR A 125 -1.54 0.09 11.28
C TYR A 125 -2.36 0.18 12.57
N LYS A 126 -2.43 -0.89 13.38
CA LYS A 126 -3.19 -0.91 14.64
C LYS A 126 -2.89 0.28 15.56
N ASN A 127 -1.65 0.75 15.57
CA ASN A 127 -1.19 1.86 16.41
C ASN A 127 -0.95 3.15 15.62
N TYR A 128 -1.38 3.23 14.36
CA TYR A 128 -1.26 4.41 13.52
C TYR A 128 -2.59 5.19 13.59
N THR A 129 -2.52 6.50 13.76
CA THR A 129 -3.62 7.42 13.48
C THR A 129 -3.93 7.42 11.99
N ASP A 130 -5.13 7.87 11.61
CA ASP A 130 -5.51 7.93 10.19
C ASP A 130 -4.56 8.82 9.38
N GLN A 131 -4.06 9.92 9.96
CA GLN A 131 -3.07 10.77 9.30
C GLN A 131 -1.71 10.05 9.14
N GLU A 132 -1.24 9.33 10.17
CA GLU A 132 0.00 8.55 10.06
C GLU A 132 -0.11 7.44 9.01
N LYS A 133 -1.28 6.77 8.90
CA LYS A 133 -1.54 5.79 7.84
C LYS A 133 -1.46 6.44 6.45
N LEU A 134 -2.11 7.59 6.30
CA LEU A 134 -2.14 8.34 5.04
C LEU A 134 -0.73 8.79 4.63
N ASP A 135 0.01 9.42 5.54
CA ASP A 135 1.37 9.90 5.28
C ASP A 135 2.31 8.74 4.92
N TYR A 136 2.19 7.62 5.64
CA TYR A 136 2.92 6.39 5.36
C TYR A 136 2.67 5.87 3.94
N GLN A 137 1.40 5.79 3.51
CA GLN A 137 1.04 5.36 2.16
C GLN A 137 1.54 6.36 1.10
N ILE A 138 1.37 7.66 1.33
CA ILE A 138 1.82 8.71 0.41
C ILE A 138 3.34 8.65 0.21
N ASN A 139 4.11 8.53 1.29
CA ASN A 139 5.57 8.48 1.21
C ASN A 139 6.05 7.20 0.51
N SER A 140 5.41 6.07 0.78
CA SER A 140 5.68 4.79 0.12
C SER A 140 5.35 4.85 -1.37
N GLY A 141 4.16 5.36 -1.71
CA GLY A 141 3.68 5.52 -3.07
C GLY A 141 4.55 6.46 -3.92
N LYS A 142 4.98 7.60 -3.36
CA LYS A 142 5.92 8.51 -4.03
C LYS A 142 7.23 7.81 -4.43
N LEU A 143 7.84 7.06 -3.50
CA LEU A 143 9.08 6.36 -3.77
C LEU A 143 8.88 5.22 -4.77
N PHE A 144 7.81 4.45 -4.63
CA PHE A 144 7.42 3.43 -5.61
C PHE A 144 7.27 4.02 -7.02
N VAL A 145 6.49 5.09 -7.19
CA VAL A 145 6.25 5.74 -8.49
C VAL A 145 7.55 6.25 -9.09
N ASN A 146 8.43 6.84 -8.28
CA ASN A 146 9.74 7.29 -8.74
C ASN A 146 10.60 6.13 -9.26
N LYS A 147 10.68 5.03 -8.52
CA LYS A 147 11.46 3.84 -8.93
C LYS A 147 10.84 3.14 -10.14
N ALA A 148 9.52 3.01 -10.19
CA ALA A 148 8.80 2.42 -11.33
C ALA A 148 8.97 3.26 -12.59
N ASN A 149 8.87 4.59 -12.51
CA ASN A 149 9.14 5.46 -13.67
C ASN A 149 10.59 5.36 -14.15
N ALA A 150 11.56 5.21 -13.24
CA ALA A 150 12.96 5.03 -13.61
C ALA A 150 13.18 3.71 -14.38
N SER A 151 12.50 2.62 -14.01
CA SER A 151 12.60 1.33 -14.70
C SER A 151 11.96 1.34 -16.10
N CYS A 152 11.03 2.26 -16.36
CA CYS A 152 10.45 2.44 -17.70
C CYS A 152 11.47 2.92 -18.74
N ASN A 153 12.51 3.64 -18.32
CA ASN A 153 13.50 4.22 -19.22
C ASN A 153 14.70 3.30 -19.51
N SER A 154 14.85 2.21 -18.75
CA SER A 154 15.95 1.25 -18.88
C SER A 154 15.63 0.05 -19.79
N SER A 155 14.52 0.11 -20.52
CA SER A 155 14.06 -0.97 -21.44
C SER A 155 14.26 -0.62 -22.93
N HIS A 156 15.09 0.37 -23.24
CA HIS A 156 15.49 0.75 -24.60
C HIS A 156 16.98 0.51 -24.83
#